data_AF-A0A3D2L607-F1
#
_entry.id   AF-A0A3D2L607-F1
#
_cell.length_a   1.000
_cell.length_b   1.000
_cell.length_c   1.000
_cell.angle_alpha   90.00
_cell.angle_beta   90.00
_cell.angle_gamma   90.00
#
_symmetry.space_group_name_H-M   'P 1'
#
loop_
_entity.id
_entity.type
_entity.pdbx_description
1 polymer ?
#
loop_
_entity_poly.entity_id
_entity_poly.type
_entity_poly.pdbx_seq_one_letter_code
_entity_poly.pdbx_strand_id
1 'polypeptide(L)'
;MSSSMGVITGGPNGVYETRGIYGGVSLGAGLLAIAGVFRPRMVRPALWFITTYMGGYVFARIVGLIAGDAPTTDFLMFAGFEVACLVVAVVSLVAYRPD
;
A
#
# COMPACT_ATOMS: atom_id res chain seq x y z
N MET A 1 2.98 16.46 -3.03
CA MET A 1 2.69 15.18 -3.71
C MET A 1 1.25 15.08 -4.16
N SER A 2 0.24 15.15 -3.29
CA SER A 2 -1.19 15.11 -3.71
C SER A 2 -1.56 16.22 -4.72
N SER A 3 -1.19 17.47 -4.45
CA SER A 3 -1.42 18.60 -5.36
C SER A 3 -0.63 18.52 -6.68
N SER A 4 0.54 17.88 -6.66
CA SER A 4 1.40 17.68 -7.84
C SER A 4 0.86 16.62 -8.80
N MET A 5 0.00 15.71 -8.32
CA MET A 5 -0.66 14.68 -9.12
C MET A 5 -2.12 15.03 -9.45
N GLY A 6 -2.53 16.29 -9.28
CA GLY A 6 -3.90 16.73 -9.55
C GLY A 6 -4.93 16.30 -8.50
N VAL A 7 -4.50 15.72 -7.37
CA VAL A 7 -5.40 15.30 -6.28
C VAL A 7 -5.67 16.50 -5.37
N ILE A 8 -6.86 17.07 -5.51
CA ILE A 8 -7.35 18.16 -4.67
C ILE A 8 -7.99 17.54 -3.43
N THR A 9 -7.33 17.64 -2.27
CA THR A 9 -7.91 17.23 -0.99
C THR A 9 -8.94 18.27 -0.56
N GLY A 10 -10.23 17.93 -0.66
CA GLY A 10 -11.33 18.83 -0.33
C GLY A 10 -11.46 19.05 1.18
N GLY A 11 -11.27 20.30 1.62
CA GLY A 11 -11.59 20.76 2.97
C GLY A 11 -10.67 20.23 4.10
N PRO A 12 -10.83 20.77 5.32
CA PRO A 12 -10.00 20.40 6.48
C PRO A 12 -10.06 18.90 6.83
N ASN A 13 -11.22 18.28 6.62
CA ASN A 13 -11.45 16.87 6.91
C ASN A 13 -10.73 15.95 5.89
N GLY A 14 -10.72 16.31 4.60
CA GLY A 14 -10.02 15.52 3.59
C GLY A 14 -8.50 15.51 3.80
N VAL A 15 -7.92 16.62 4.25
CA VAL A 15 -6.50 16.69 4.62
C VAL A 15 -6.21 15.84 5.86
N TYR A 16 -7.11 15.86 6.85
CA TYR A 16 -6.98 15.06 8.06
C TYR A 16 -7.02 13.56 7.77
N GLU A 17 -7.98 13.09 6.98
CA GLU A 17 -8.10 11.67 6.58
C GLU A 17 -6.92 11.21 5.73
N THR A 18 -6.47 12.04 4.78
CA THR A 18 -5.29 11.74 3.94
C THR A 18 -4.04 11.54 4.81
N ARG A 19 -3.83 12.36 5.85
CA ARG A 19 -2.70 12.20 6.78
C ARG A 19 -2.81 10.92 7.62
N GLY A 20 -4.02 10.55 8.02
CA GLY A 20 -4.27 9.31 8.74
C GLY A 20 -3.91 8.07 7.91
N ILE A 21 -4.38 8.03 6.66
CA ILE A 21 -4.15 6.89 5.77
C ILE A 21 -2.68 6.85 5.29
N TYR A 22 -2.20 7.92 4.65
CA TYR A 22 -0.85 7.89 4.06
C TYR A 22 0.26 7.99 5.10
N GLY A 23 0.01 8.63 6.25
CA GLY A 23 0.96 8.74 7.34
C GLY A 23 0.81 7.62 8.35
N GLY A 24 -0.32 7.58 9.07
CA GLY A 24 -0.54 6.69 10.20
C GLY A 24 -0.58 5.21 9.84
N VAL A 25 -1.36 4.84 8.81
CA VAL A 25 -1.46 3.42 8.38
C VAL A 25 -0.13 2.93 7.81
N SER A 26 0.56 3.75 7.02
CA SER A 26 1.91 3.44 6.51
C SER A 26 2.93 3.29 7.64
N LEU A 27 2.86 4.13 8.68
CA LEU A 27 3.71 4.02 9.87
C LEU A 27 3.43 2.71 10.62
N GLY A 28 2.15 2.36 10.82
CA GLY A 28 1.74 1.11 11.43
C GLY A 28 2.23 -0.12 10.65
N ALA A 29 2.13 -0.09 9.32
CA ALA A 29 2.67 -1.12 8.44
C ALA A 29 4.19 -1.29 8.63
N GLY A 30 4.92 -0.16 8.70
CA GLY A 30 6.36 -0.16 8.95
C GLY A 30 6.74 -0.73 10.31
N LEU A 31 6.01 -0.35 11.37
CA LEU A 31 6.24 -0.88 12.72
C LEU A 31 5.97 -2.39 12.78
N LEU A 32 4.95 -2.89 12.09
CA LEU A 32 4.66 -4.31 12.00
C LEU A 32 5.76 -5.08 11.26
N ALA A 33 6.32 -4.49 10.19
CA ALA A 33 7.47 -5.05 9.48
C ALA A 33 8.73 -5.08 10.37
N ILE A 34 8.99 -4.01 11.13
CA ILE A 34 10.10 -3.94 12.09
C ILE A 34 9.91 -4.98 13.22
N ALA A 35 8.69 -5.19 13.70
CA ALA A 35 8.39 -6.21 14.70
C ALA A 35 8.76 -7.63 14.20
N GLY A 36 8.67 -7.88 12.90
CA GLY A 36 9.13 -9.12 12.26
C GLY A 36 10.64 -9.36 12.39
N VAL A 37 11.47 -8.31 12.47
CA VAL A 37 12.92 -8.39 12.67
C VAL A 37 13.25 -8.92 14.07
N PHE A 38 12.57 -8.40 15.09
CA PHE A 38 12.81 -8.79 16.48
C PHE A 38 12.09 -10.08 16.87
N ARG A 39 11.03 -10.44 16.15
CA ARG A 39 10.20 -11.61 16.48
C ARG A 39 9.81 -12.35 15.19
N PRO A 40 10.52 -13.44 14.84
CA PRO A 40 10.27 -14.20 13.61
C PRO A 40 8.82 -14.68 13.47
N ARG A 41 8.16 -15.02 14.59
CA ARG A 41 6.73 -15.37 14.61
C ARG A 41 5.79 -14.28 14.08
N MET A 42 6.20 -13.01 14.07
CA MET A 42 5.40 -11.88 13.57
C MET A 42 5.59 -11.62 12.07
N VAL A 43 6.54 -12.30 11.41
CA VAL A 43 6.81 -12.12 9.97
C VAL A 43 5.62 -12.55 9.12
N ARG A 44 4.98 -13.69 9.42
CA ARG A 44 3.76 -14.13 8.69
C ARG A 44 2.60 -13.12 8.80
N PRO A 45 2.19 -12.66 10.00
CA PRO A 45 1.19 -11.61 10.14
C PRO A 45 1.56 -10.32 9.41
N ALA A 46 2.83 -9.89 9.47
CA ALA A 46 3.31 -8.70 8.77
C ALA A 46 3.17 -8.84 7.25
N LEU A 47 3.58 -9.98 6.69
CA LEU A 47 3.48 -10.25 5.25
C LEU A 47 2.03 -10.36 4.77
N TRP A 48 1.13 -10.96 5.57
CA TRP A 48 -0.30 -10.96 5.29
C TRP A 48 -0.88 -9.54 5.28
N PHE A 49 -0.52 -8.71 6.26
CA PHE A 49 -0.96 -7.32 6.32
C PHE A 49 -0.50 -6.54 5.09
N ILE A 50 0.79 -6.63 4.73
CA ILE A 50 1.36 -5.92 3.57
C ILE A 50 0.70 -6.42 2.28
N THR A 51 0.48 -7.72 2.14
CA THR A 51 -0.16 -8.32 0.96
C THR A 51 -1.60 -7.82 0.80
N THR A 52 -2.40 -7.83 1.87
CA THR A 52 -3.79 -7.35 1.82
C THR A 52 -3.85 -5.85 1.59
N TYR A 53 -2.95 -5.09 2.22
CA TYR A 53 -2.87 -3.63 2.07
C TYR A 53 -2.53 -3.24 0.64
N MET A 54 -1.44 -3.78 0.08
CA MET A 54 -1.04 -3.49 -1.31
C MET A 54 -2.00 -4.09 -2.33
N GLY A 55 -2.56 -5.27 -2.04
CA GLY A 55 -3.56 -5.92 -2.89
C GLY A 55 -4.83 -5.09 -3.01
N GLY A 56 -5.27 -4.46 -1.92
CA GLY A 56 -6.39 -3.51 -1.94
C GLY A 56 -6.14 -2.29 -2.82
N TYR A 57 -4.93 -1.71 -2.78
CA TYR A 57 -4.55 -0.62 -3.69
C TYR A 57 -4.61 -1.05 -5.14
N VAL A 58 -3.96 -2.17 -5.49
CA VAL A 58 -3.96 -2.69 -6.86
C VAL A 58 -5.39 -2.99 -7.34
N PHE A 59 -6.24 -3.56 -6.48
CA PHE A 59 -7.64 -3.79 -6.80
C PHE A 59 -8.39 -2.49 -7.08
N ALA A 60 -8.25 -1.47 -6.23
CA ALA A 60 -8.86 -0.16 -6.45
C ALA A 60 -8.39 0.49 -7.75
N ARG A 61 -7.12 0.30 -8.15
CA ARG A 61 -6.60 0.76 -9.46
C ARG A 61 -7.27 0.04 -10.62
N ILE A 62 -7.45 -1.28 -10.55
CA ILE A 62 -8.14 -2.05 -11.59
C ILE A 62 -9.59 -1.56 -11.73
N VAL A 63 -10.29 -1.35 -10.61
CA VAL A 63 -11.66 -0.84 -10.61
C VAL A 63 -11.72 0.57 -11.21
N GLY A 64 -10.79 1.47 -10.85
CA GLY A 64 -10.71 2.81 -11.44
C GLY A 64 -10.46 2.80 -12.95
N LEU A 65 -9.58 1.90 -13.43
CA LEU A 65 -9.37 1.69 -14.86
C LEU A 65 -10.64 1.21 -15.57
N ILE A 66 -11.39 0.29 -14.98
CA ILE A 66 -12.66 -0.20 -15.51
C ILE A 66 -13.73 0.91 -15.52
N ALA A 67 -13.72 1.80 -14.52
CA ALA A 67 -14.62 2.94 -14.43
C ALA A 67 -14.33 4.05 -15.46
N GLY A 68 -13.23 3.96 -16.21
CA GLY A 68 -12.85 4.92 -17.25
C GLY A 68 -12.00 6.09 -16.76
N ASP A 69 -11.52 6.04 -15.51
CA ASP A 69 -10.54 7.01 -15.01
C ASP A 69 -9.21 6.77 -15.70
N ALA A 70 -8.89 7.56 -16.73
CA ALA A 70 -7.61 7.49 -17.43
C ALA A 70 -6.49 8.00 -16.50
N PRO A 71 -5.58 7.13 -16.03
CA PRO A 71 -4.52 7.56 -15.12
C PRO A 71 -3.50 8.41 -15.87
N THR A 72 -3.03 9.48 -15.23
CA THR A 72 -1.86 10.25 -15.68
C THR A 72 -0.60 9.38 -15.66
N THR A 73 0.36 9.68 -16.54
CA THR A 73 1.63 8.93 -16.68
C THR A 73 2.39 8.79 -15.35
N ASP A 74 2.33 9.80 -14.47
CA ASP A 74 2.94 9.76 -13.14
C ASP A 74 2.24 8.76 -12.19
N PHE A 75 0.92 8.62 -12.32
CA PHE A 75 0.14 7.65 -11.55
C PHE A 75 0.37 6.21 -12.01
N LEU A 76 0.70 6.00 -13.29
CA LEU A 76 1.07 4.70 -13.83
C LEU A 76 2.38 4.17 -13.21
N MET A 77 3.39 5.03 -13.03
CA MET A 77 4.62 4.67 -12.31
C MET A 77 4.32 4.28 -10.85
N PHE A 78 3.46 5.04 -10.18
CA PHE A 78 3.06 4.76 -8.80
C PHE A 78 2.30 3.42 -8.68
N ALA A 79 1.36 3.16 -9.58
CA ALA A 79 0.64 1.90 -9.65
C ALA A 79 1.57 0.71 -9.95
N GLY A 80 2.57 0.90 -10.82
CA GLY A 80 3.60 -0.11 -11.08
C GLY A 80 4.41 -0.44 -9.83
N PHE A 81 4.75 0.56 -9.01
CA PHE A 81 5.42 0.37 -7.73
C PHE A 81 4.53 -0.38 -6.71
N GLU A 82 3.24 -0.03 -6.60
CA GLU A 82 2.26 -0.74 -5.77
C GLU A 82 2.19 -2.24 -6.14
N VAL A 83 2.15 -2.56 -7.44
CA VAL A 83 2.16 -3.94 -7.95
C VAL A 83 3.47 -4.65 -7.64
N ALA A 84 4.63 -4.01 -7.84
CA ALA A 84 5.93 -4.61 -7.54
C ALA A 84 6.06 -4.96 -6.05
N CYS A 85 5.63 -4.06 -5.16
CA CYS A 85 5.60 -4.31 -3.73
C CYS A 85 4.67 -5.48 -3.36
N LEU A 86 3.49 -5.56 -3.99
CA LEU A 86 2.58 -6.69 -3.79
C LEU A 86 3.22 -8.02 -4.20
N VAL A 87 3.87 -8.08 -5.36
CA VAL A 87 4.55 -9.29 -5.84
C VAL A 87 5.64 -9.72 -4.86
N VAL A 88 6.48 -8.79 -4.40
CA VAL A 88 7.53 -9.10 -3.42
C VAL A 88 6.93 -9.62 -2.11
N ALA A 89 5.85 -9.00 -1.62
CA ALA A 89 5.18 -9.41 -0.40
C ALA A 89 4.57 -10.83 -0.51
N VAL A 90 3.88 -11.13 -1.62
CA VAL A 90 3.30 -12.45 -1.89
C VAL A 90 4.39 -13.51 -2.02
N VAL A 91 5.44 -13.25 -2.80
CA VAL A 91 6.56 -14.18 -2.96
C VAL A 91 7.23 -14.45 -1.62
N SER A 92 7.46 -13.41 -0.82
CA SER A 92 8.03 -13.54 0.52
C SER A 92 7.12 -14.34 1.45
N LEU A 93 5.80 -14.13 1.38
CA LEU A 93 4.81 -14.88 2.18
C LEU A 93 4.79 -16.37 1.82
N VAL A 94 4.87 -16.69 0.54
CA VAL A 94 4.89 -18.08 0.03
C VAL A 94 6.21 -18.76 0.34
N ALA A 95 7.33 -18.05 0.21
CA ALA A 95 8.66 -18.57 0.49
C ALA A 95 8.94 -18.73 2.00
N TYR A 96 8.25 -17.97 2.85
CA TYR A 96 8.49 -17.98 4.29
C TYR A 96 7.97 -19.26 4.97
N ARG A 97 8.92 -20.16 5.25
CA ARG A 97 8.74 -21.35 6.09
C ARG A 97 9.27 -21.05 7.48
N PRO A 98 8.41 -20.93 8.51
CA PRO A 98 8.88 -20.83 9.88
C PRO A 98 9.44 -22.20 10.29
N ASP A 99 10.73 -22.23 10.61
CA ASP A 99 11.39 -23.36 11.27
C ASP A 99 10.90 -23.51 12.73
#